data_AF-X1FLJ1-F1
#
_entry.id   AF-X1FLJ1-F1
#
_cell.length_a   1.000
_cell.length_b   1.000
_cell.length_c   1.000
_cell.angle_alpha   90.00
_cell.angle_beta   90.00
_cell.angle_gamma   90.00
#
_symmetry.space_group_name_H-M   'P 1'
#
loop_
_entity.id
_entity.type
_entity.pdbx_description
1 polymer ?
#
loop_
_entity_poly.entity_id
_entity_poly.type
_entity_poly.pdbx_seq_one_letter_code
_entity_poly.pdbx_strand_id
1 'polypeptide(L)'
;LDLITPIVNDPYIFGQIAATNSLSDIFAMGGRPLMALNIVCFPEEEGKYHLLDMILQGGADKVAEAGALLAGGHSVNDKGETIALVTVIETKGSTPRGVGAKMLVNKDGLISGTIGGGITEARVIEEVKQALKEGKGKLLTYHLTKEKAALDEGAICGGDMKVFIDILQPKEEVLIFGAGHIAVYVSRLAKMVGFKVTVIDSRKEFANQDRFPEADEIIAEDTEKALRHLNIAPSTYIIVVTRGHLKDEEVLASVVRSNAVYIGMIGSRKKNATVFQHLEKQGVSAQELKKVHAPIGIDIGARTPEEIAVSIIAEIIQVRRKKVILEGER
;
A
#
# COMPACT_ATOMS: atom_id res chain seq x y z
N LEU A 1 -21.70 -2.25 2.22
CA LEU A 1 -20.31 -2.68 2.49
C LEU A 1 -19.52 -1.40 2.60
N ASP A 2 -18.98 -1.11 3.77
CA ASP A 2 -18.07 0.00 3.97
C ASP A 2 -16.71 -0.52 4.38
N LEU A 3 -15.67 0.19 3.94
CA LEU A 3 -14.28 -0.18 4.10
C LEU A 3 -13.50 1.07 4.43
N ILE A 4 -12.54 0.93 5.33
CA ILE A 4 -11.63 2.00 5.70
C ILE A 4 -10.24 1.40 5.89
N THR A 5 -9.21 2.11 5.44
CA THR A 5 -7.82 1.75 5.71
C THR A 5 -7.39 2.32 7.06
N PRO A 6 -6.34 1.78 7.70
CA PRO A 6 -5.85 2.31 8.98
C PRO A 6 -5.53 3.81 8.92
N ILE A 7 -6.32 4.62 9.62
CA ILE A 7 -6.13 6.09 9.74
C ILE A 7 -5.51 6.52 11.08
N VAL A 8 -5.41 5.59 12.04
CA VAL A 8 -4.80 5.79 13.36
C VAL A 8 -3.85 4.64 13.67
N ASN A 9 -2.87 4.90 14.54
CA ASN A 9 -1.86 3.90 14.91
C ASN A 9 -2.34 2.92 15.99
N ASP A 10 -3.32 3.30 16.80
CA ASP A 10 -3.90 2.41 17.83
C ASP A 10 -4.84 1.39 17.15
N PRO A 11 -4.53 0.09 17.18
CA PRO A 11 -5.34 -0.91 16.47
C PRO A 11 -6.75 -1.06 17.05
N TYR A 12 -6.90 -0.94 18.37
CA TYR A 12 -8.21 -1.04 19.02
C TYR A 12 -9.10 0.13 18.63
N ILE A 13 -8.57 1.36 18.71
CA ILE A 13 -9.29 2.55 18.25
C ILE A 13 -9.62 2.46 16.75
N PHE A 14 -8.71 1.92 15.94
CA PHE A 14 -9.00 1.71 14.53
C PHE A 14 -10.20 0.78 14.31
N GLY A 15 -10.26 -0.34 15.05
CA GLY A 15 -11.40 -1.24 15.05
C GLY A 15 -12.72 -0.54 15.39
N GLN A 16 -12.71 0.32 16.42
CA GLN A 16 -13.88 1.12 16.79
C GLN A 16 -14.32 2.08 15.68
N ILE A 17 -13.36 2.75 15.03
CA ILE A 17 -13.63 3.66 13.91
C ILE A 17 -14.24 2.88 12.73
N ALA A 18 -13.67 1.73 12.37
CA ALA A 18 -14.15 0.92 11.26
C ALA A 18 -15.59 0.43 11.46
N ALA A 19 -15.91 -0.04 12.68
CA ALA A 19 -17.27 -0.43 13.04
C ALA A 19 -18.23 0.78 13.01
N THR A 20 -17.83 1.91 13.59
CA THR A 20 -18.64 3.14 13.60
C THR A 20 -18.94 3.61 12.17
N ASN A 21 -17.93 3.63 11.29
CA ASN A 21 -18.08 3.98 9.89
C ASN A 21 -19.09 3.06 9.19
N SER A 22 -18.99 1.75 9.42
CA SER A 22 -19.90 0.76 8.81
C SER A 22 -21.34 0.85 9.32
N LEU A 23 -21.55 1.30 10.57
CA LEU A 23 -22.87 1.45 11.17
C LEU A 23 -23.51 2.82 10.85
N SER A 24 -22.71 3.82 10.52
CA SER A 24 -23.14 5.21 10.32
C SER A 24 -24.28 5.33 9.32
N ASP A 25 -24.19 4.65 8.17
CA ASP A 25 -25.22 4.70 7.13
C ASP A 25 -26.57 4.16 7.60
N ILE A 26 -26.56 3.15 8.47
CA ILE A 26 -27.80 2.58 9.05
C ILE A 26 -28.47 3.62 9.95
N PHE A 27 -27.69 4.28 10.81
CA PHE A 27 -28.21 5.32 11.69
C PHE A 27 -28.70 6.55 10.92
N ALA A 28 -27.98 6.97 9.89
CA ALA A 28 -28.36 8.11 9.05
C ALA A 28 -29.72 7.90 8.36
N MET A 29 -30.07 6.65 8.05
CA MET A 29 -31.37 6.27 7.49
C MET A 29 -32.47 6.09 8.55
N GLY A 30 -32.19 6.37 9.82
CA GLY A 30 -33.11 6.13 10.94
C GLY A 30 -33.29 4.64 11.29
N GLY A 31 -32.42 3.78 10.75
CA GLY A 31 -32.43 2.35 11.01
C GLY A 31 -31.77 2.00 12.35
N ARG A 32 -32.07 0.80 12.85
CA ARG A 32 -31.37 0.18 13.98
C ARG A 32 -30.57 -1.02 13.48
N PRO A 33 -29.24 -1.05 13.67
CA PRO A 33 -28.45 -2.23 13.31
C PRO A 33 -28.87 -3.43 14.17
N LEU A 34 -28.99 -4.59 13.54
CA LEU A 34 -29.36 -5.85 14.23
C LEU A 34 -28.19 -6.82 14.30
N MET A 35 -27.46 -6.95 13.20
CA MET A 35 -26.30 -7.83 13.08
C MET A 35 -25.20 -7.15 12.27
N ALA A 36 -23.95 -7.52 12.55
CA ALA A 36 -22.77 -7.11 11.81
C ALA A 36 -21.89 -8.32 11.47
N LEU A 37 -21.06 -8.19 10.45
CA LEU A 37 -20.00 -9.12 10.09
C LEU A 37 -18.67 -8.36 10.03
N ASN A 38 -17.64 -8.88 10.68
CA ASN A 38 -16.30 -8.30 10.60
C ASN A 38 -15.58 -8.85 9.36
N ILE A 39 -15.19 -7.97 8.45
CA ILE A 39 -14.33 -8.34 7.31
C ILE A 39 -13.02 -7.58 7.46
N VAL A 40 -11.91 -8.30 7.49
CA VAL A 40 -10.59 -7.71 7.72
C VAL A 40 -9.57 -8.26 6.74
N CYS A 41 -8.82 -7.36 6.12
CA CYS A 41 -7.62 -7.65 5.37
C CYS A 41 -6.44 -7.37 6.31
N PHE A 42 -5.65 -8.39 6.63
CA PHE A 42 -4.53 -8.26 7.55
C PHE A 42 -3.33 -9.06 7.03
N PRO A 43 -2.12 -8.49 7.00
CA PRO A 43 -0.94 -9.23 6.55
C PRO A 43 -0.61 -10.34 7.53
N GLU A 44 -0.39 -11.55 7.01
CA GLU A 44 0.14 -12.66 7.80
C GLU A 44 1.61 -12.38 8.15
N GLU A 45 1.81 -11.75 9.30
CA GLU A 45 3.12 -11.42 9.84
C GLU A 45 3.27 -12.05 11.23
N GLU A 46 4.34 -12.82 11.41
CA GLU A 46 4.63 -13.50 12.66
C GLU A 46 4.71 -12.50 13.82
N GLY A 47 4.05 -12.80 14.94
CA GLY A 47 4.00 -11.93 16.12
C GLY A 47 3.04 -10.74 16.02
N LYS A 48 2.34 -10.51 14.89
CA LYS A 48 1.42 -9.37 14.74
C LYS A 48 -0.06 -9.69 14.95
N TYR A 49 -0.42 -10.95 15.16
CA TYR A 49 -1.82 -11.37 15.41
C TYR A 49 -2.49 -10.69 16.61
N HIS A 50 -1.74 -10.32 17.64
CA HIS A 50 -2.28 -9.52 18.76
C HIS A 50 -2.86 -8.16 18.32
N LEU A 51 -2.33 -7.54 17.26
CA LEU A 51 -2.89 -6.30 16.70
C LEU A 51 -4.23 -6.57 16.01
N LEU A 52 -4.33 -7.70 15.30
CA LEU A 52 -5.57 -8.14 14.69
C LEU A 52 -6.65 -8.37 15.76
N ASP A 53 -6.29 -9.03 16.87
CA ASP A 53 -7.20 -9.24 18.01
C ASP A 53 -7.71 -7.90 18.56
N MET A 54 -6.83 -6.92 18.75
CA MET A 54 -7.20 -5.57 19.20
C MET A 54 -8.16 -4.88 18.22
N ILE A 55 -7.92 -4.95 16.92
CA ILE A 55 -8.81 -4.38 15.88
C ILE A 55 -10.19 -5.03 15.96
N LEU A 56 -10.23 -6.37 15.97
CA LEU A 56 -11.49 -7.12 16.01
C LEU A 56 -12.26 -6.84 17.30
N GLN A 57 -11.56 -6.74 18.44
CA GLN A 57 -12.16 -6.39 19.73
C GLN A 57 -12.76 -4.99 19.72
N GLY A 58 -12.02 -3.98 19.24
CA GLY A 58 -12.53 -2.61 19.14
C GLY A 58 -13.79 -2.51 18.27
N GLY A 59 -13.80 -3.24 17.15
CA GLY A 59 -15.00 -3.33 16.30
C GLY A 59 -16.18 -4.02 17.00
N ALA A 60 -15.92 -5.14 17.67
CA ALA A 60 -16.93 -5.89 18.42
C ALA A 60 -17.58 -5.05 19.53
N ASP A 61 -16.76 -4.31 20.29
CA ASP A 61 -17.23 -3.44 21.37
C ASP A 61 -18.17 -2.34 20.84
N LYS A 62 -17.85 -1.75 19.69
CA LYS A 62 -18.72 -0.73 19.07
C LYS A 62 -20.01 -1.29 18.49
N VAL A 63 -19.97 -2.49 17.91
CA VAL A 63 -21.18 -3.19 17.48
C VAL A 63 -22.10 -3.49 18.67
N ALA A 64 -21.52 -3.93 19.79
CA ALA A 64 -22.27 -4.20 21.03
C ALA A 64 -22.86 -2.91 21.62
N GLU A 65 -22.09 -1.82 21.65
CA GLU A 65 -22.57 -0.48 22.08
C GLU A 65 -23.75 0.02 21.24
N ALA A 66 -23.74 -0.27 19.94
CA ALA A 66 -24.85 0.02 19.02
C ALA A 66 -26.09 -0.88 19.22
N GLY A 67 -26.04 -1.86 20.13
CA GLY A 67 -27.13 -2.81 20.39
C GLY A 67 -27.33 -3.85 19.29
N ALA A 68 -26.28 -4.11 18.49
CA ALA A 68 -26.27 -5.12 17.44
C ALA A 68 -25.43 -6.34 17.83
N LEU A 69 -25.65 -7.46 17.15
CA LEU A 69 -24.88 -8.70 17.35
C LEU A 69 -23.79 -8.83 16.29
N LEU A 70 -22.54 -9.07 16.69
CA LEU A 70 -21.51 -9.53 15.76
C LEU A 70 -21.72 -11.01 15.46
N ALA A 71 -22.22 -11.33 14.26
CA ALA A 71 -22.64 -12.68 13.89
C ALA A 71 -21.50 -13.56 13.34
N GLY A 72 -20.34 -12.96 13.07
CA GLY A 72 -19.17 -13.66 12.52
C GLY A 72 -18.31 -12.72 11.68
N GLY A 73 -17.55 -13.29 10.76
CA GLY A 73 -16.65 -12.53 9.92
C GLY A 73 -15.78 -13.37 9.01
N HIS A 74 -14.89 -12.69 8.28
CA HIS A 74 -13.83 -13.31 7.49
C HIS A 74 -12.55 -12.47 7.56
N SER A 75 -11.41 -13.14 7.61
CA SER A 75 -10.09 -12.51 7.54
C SER A 75 -9.35 -13.03 6.32
N VAL A 76 -8.70 -12.13 5.59
CA VAL A 76 -7.88 -12.47 4.42
C VAL A 76 -6.44 -12.05 4.69
N ASN A 77 -5.49 -12.93 4.36
CA ASN A 77 -4.07 -12.58 4.34
C ASN A 77 -3.83 -11.58 3.20
N ASP A 78 -3.68 -10.30 3.56
CA ASP A 78 -3.42 -9.22 2.62
C ASP A 78 -1.94 -8.85 2.64
N LYS A 79 -1.24 -9.09 1.53
CA LYS A 79 0.19 -8.79 1.38
C LYS A 79 0.46 -7.34 0.97
N GLY A 80 -0.48 -6.44 1.24
CA GLY A 80 -0.41 -5.06 0.79
C GLY A 80 -0.59 -4.98 -0.72
N GLU A 81 -1.69 -5.54 -1.24
CA GLU A 81 -2.04 -5.35 -2.65
C GLU A 81 -2.81 -4.04 -2.83
N THR A 82 -2.52 -3.31 -3.91
CA THR A 82 -3.36 -2.19 -4.33
C THR A 82 -4.71 -2.73 -4.82
N ILE A 83 -5.80 -2.21 -4.26
CA ILE A 83 -7.17 -2.54 -4.66
C ILE A 83 -7.93 -1.28 -5.03
N ALA A 84 -9.04 -1.43 -5.73
CA ALA A 84 -9.90 -0.33 -6.10
C ALA A 84 -11.26 -0.46 -5.41
N LEU A 85 -11.76 0.64 -4.85
CA LEU A 85 -13.11 0.77 -4.34
C LEU A 85 -13.95 1.55 -5.34
N VAL A 86 -14.90 0.87 -5.96
CA VAL A 86 -15.89 1.50 -6.82
C VAL A 86 -17.10 1.90 -5.97
N THR A 87 -17.54 3.14 -6.08
CA THR A 87 -18.76 3.64 -5.44
C THR A 87 -19.71 4.25 -6.47
N VAL A 88 -20.99 3.85 -6.45
CA VAL A 88 -22.04 4.55 -7.18
C VAL A 88 -22.35 5.86 -6.45
N ILE A 89 -22.08 6.99 -7.11
CA ILE A 89 -22.22 8.32 -6.49
C ILE A 89 -23.44 9.09 -6.99
N GLU A 90 -23.98 8.72 -8.16
CA GLU A 90 -25.18 9.33 -8.73
C GLU A 90 -25.94 8.28 -9.56
N THR A 91 -27.26 8.30 -9.46
CA THR A 91 -28.15 7.49 -10.31
C THR A 91 -29.31 8.35 -10.79
N LYS A 92 -29.72 8.21 -12.06
CA LYS A 92 -30.94 8.80 -12.61
C LYS A 92 -31.79 7.72 -13.27
N GLY A 93 -33.10 7.76 -13.08
CA GLY A 93 -34.01 6.76 -13.62
C GLY A 93 -33.83 5.38 -12.96
N SER A 94 -34.17 4.31 -13.70
CA SER A 94 -34.11 2.94 -13.18
C SER A 94 -32.70 2.37 -13.32
N THR A 95 -32.05 2.10 -12.20
CA THR A 95 -30.71 1.51 -12.10
C THR A 95 -30.75 0.27 -11.19
N PRO A 96 -29.92 -0.76 -11.42
CA PRO A 96 -29.98 -2.01 -10.63
C PRO A 96 -29.62 -1.83 -9.15
N ARG A 97 -28.81 -0.81 -8.83
CA ARG A 97 -28.44 -0.41 -7.48
C ARG A 97 -28.46 1.11 -7.36
N GLY A 98 -28.81 1.60 -6.17
CA GLY A 98 -28.82 3.03 -5.87
C GLY A 98 -27.46 3.60 -5.48
N VAL A 99 -27.44 4.92 -5.31
CA VAL A 99 -26.31 5.67 -4.73
C VAL A 99 -25.86 5.02 -3.42
N GLY A 100 -24.54 4.93 -3.23
CA GLY A 100 -23.91 4.29 -2.07
C GLY A 100 -23.54 2.82 -2.29
N ALA A 101 -24.00 2.18 -3.37
CA ALA A 101 -23.55 0.83 -3.71
C ALA A 101 -22.04 0.81 -3.97
N LYS A 102 -21.34 -0.18 -3.40
CA LYS A 102 -19.89 -0.32 -3.50
C LYS A 102 -19.47 -1.69 -4.00
N MET A 103 -18.33 -1.72 -4.69
CA MET A 103 -17.66 -2.93 -5.14
C MET A 103 -16.15 -2.76 -5.03
N LEU A 104 -15.49 -3.69 -4.35
CA LEU A 104 -14.05 -3.83 -4.39
C LEU A 104 -13.64 -4.64 -5.62
N VAL A 105 -12.49 -4.28 -6.20
CA VAL A 105 -11.88 -5.01 -7.31
C VAL A 105 -10.38 -5.07 -7.12
N ASN A 106 -9.78 -6.26 -7.28
CA ASN A 106 -8.31 -6.41 -7.28
C ASN A 106 -7.72 -6.33 -8.70
N LYS A 107 -6.39 -6.42 -8.83
CA LYS A 107 -5.67 -6.39 -10.12
C LYS A 107 -6.11 -7.48 -11.11
N ASP A 108 -6.61 -8.61 -10.61
CA ASP A 108 -7.05 -9.76 -11.42
C ASP A 108 -8.53 -9.62 -11.84
N GLY A 109 -9.24 -8.62 -11.32
CA GLY A 109 -10.67 -8.40 -11.56
C GLY A 109 -11.59 -9.20 -10.65
N LEU A 110 -11.06 -9.83 -9.59
CA LEU A 110 -11.87 -10.45 -8.55
C LEU A 110 -12.60 -9.36 -7.75
N ILE A 111 -13.87 -9.61 -7.44
CA ILE A 111 -14.75 -8.61 -6.82
C ILE A 111 -15.27 -9.03 -5.45
N SER A 112 -15.57 -8.02 -4.62
CA SER A 112 -16.40 -8.17 -3.42
C SER A 112 -17.41 -7.04 -3.34
N GLY A 113 -18.69 -7.37 -3.16
CA GLY A 113 -19.80 -6.44 -3.39
C GLY A 113 -20.21 -6.36 -4.88
N THR A 114 -21.16 -5.49 -5.18
CA THR A 114 -21.68 -5.28 -6.54
C THR A 114 -22.26 -3.89 -6.67
N ILE A 115 -22.10 -3.30 -7.85
CA ILE A 115 -22.72 -2.01 -8.23
C ILE A 115 -23.97 -2.20 -9.10
N GLY A 116 -24.40 -3.45 -9.32
CA GLY A 116 -25.59 -3.75 -10.12
C GLY A 116 -25.50 -4.97 -11.02
N GLY A 117 -24.30 -5.55 -11.18
CA GLY A 117 -24.07 -6.71 -12.04
C GLY A 117 -24.15 -6.42 -13.55
N GLY A 118 -24.08 -7.49 -14.34
CA GLY A 118 -24.23 -7.46 -15.79
C GLY A 118 -23.09 -6.75 -16.54
N ILE A 119 -23.37 -6.37 -17.79
CA ILE A 119 -22.36 -5.82 -18.72
C ILE A 119 -21.73 -4.53 -18.20
N THR A 120 -22.50 -3.68 -17.52
CA THR A 120 -21.97 -2.41 -16.99
C THR A 120 -20.93 -2.66 -15.90
N GLU A 121 -21.18 -3.61 -15.00
CA GLU A 121 -20.20 -4.00 -13.98
C GLU A 121 -18.93 -4.57 -14.62
N ALA A 122 -19.06 -5.43 -15.63
CA ALA A 122 -17.91 -5.96 -16.38
C ALA A 122 -17.07 -4.84 -17.05
N ARG A 123 -17.73 -3.82 -17.63
CA ARG A 123 -17.04 -2.65 -18.19
C ARG A 123 -16.33 -1.83 -17.13
N VAL A 124 -16.95 -1.64 -15.98
CA VAL A 124 -16.32 -0.94 -14.84
C VAL A 124 -15.10 -1.71 -14.36
N ILE A 125 -15.16 -3.04 -14.27
CA ILE A 125 -14.00 -3.87 -13.87
C ILE A 125 -12.82 -3.68 -14.83
N GLU A 126 -13.05 -3.58 -16.14
CA GLU A 126 -11.96 -3.31 -17.10
C GLU A 126 -11.36 -1.91 -16.92
N GLU A 127 -12.18 -0.89 -16.69
CA GLU A 127 -11.71 0.47 -16.37
C GLU A 127 -10.94 0.51 -15.04
N VAL A 128 -11.37 -0.28 -14.06
CA VAL A 128 -10.69 -0.44 -12.78
C VAL A 128 -9.32 -1.10 -12.94
N LYS A 129 -9.19 -2.15 -13.75
CA LYS A 129 -7.89 -2.76 -14.05
C LYS A 129 -6.92 -1.74 -14.64
N GLN A 130 -7.42 -0.83 -15.47
CA GLN A 130 -6.62 0.25 -16.03
C GLN A 130 -6.29 1.32 -14.98
N ALA A 131 -7.25 1.73 -14.15
CA ALA A 131 -7.04 2.66 -13.04
C ALA A 131 -6.04 2.14 -11.99
N LEU A 132 -6.06 0.83 -11.72
CA LEU A 132 -5.10 0.15 -10.83
C LEU A 132 -3.68 0.17 -11.40
N LYS A 133 -3.53 -0.04 -12.72
CA LYS A 133 -2.24 0.11 -13.39
C LYS A 133 -1.73 1.55 -13.32
N GLU A 134 -2.61 2.52 -13.49
CA GLU A 134 -2.32 3.96 -13.47
C GLU A 134 -2.20 4.56 -12.05
N GLY A 135 -2.49 3.78 -11.00
CA GLY A 135 -2.52 4.25 -9.62
C GLY A 135 -3.45 5.45 -9.37
N LYS A 136 -4.43 5.71 -10.24
CA LYS A 136 -5.28 6.91 -10.25
C LYS A 136 -6.75 6.58 -10.23
N GLY A 137 -7.48 7.24 -9.34
CA GLY A 137 -8.93 7.19 -9.33
C GLY A 137 -9.56 7.79 -10.58
N LYS A 138 -10.75 7.32 -10.95
CA LYS A 138 -11.48 7.76 -12.15
C LYS A 138 -12.94 8.02 -11.82
N LEU A 139 -13.53 8.98 -12.52
CA LEU A 139 -14.96 9.26 -12.47
C LEU A 139 -15.58 8.90 -13.81
N LEU A 140 -16.53 7.98 -13.81
CA LEU A 140 -17.12 7.41 -15.03
C LEU A 140 -18.64 7.55 -15.00
N THR A 141 -19.23 7.84 -16.16
CA THR A 141 -20.68 7.92 -16.36
C THR A 141 -21.10 6.87 -17.37
N TYR A 142 -22.10 6.07 -17.00
CA TYR A 142 -22.68 5.02 -17.84
C TYR A 142 -24.16 5.31 -18.11
N HIS A 143 -24.52 5.28 -19.38
CA HIS A 143 -25.90 5.37 -19.84
C HIS A 143 -26.44 3.96 -20.09
N LEU A 144 -27.39 3.51 -19.28
CA LEU A 144 -28.06 2.21 -19.44
C LEU A 144 -29.18 2.40 -20.47
N THR A 145 -28.85 2.28 -21.76
CA THR A 145 -29.86 2.41 -22.83
C THR A 145 -30.55 1.08 -23.11
N LYS A 146 -31.86 1.13 -23.37
CA LYS A 146 -32.70 -0.05 -23.70
C LYS A 146 -32.22 -0.82 -24.94
N GLU A 147 -31.54 -0.15 -25.87
CA GLU A 147 -31.08 -0.75 -27.14
C GLU A 147 -29.87 -1.69 -26.98
N LYS A 148 -29.05 -1.53 -25.93
CA LYS A 148 -27.94 -2.45 -25.62
C LYS A 148 -28.32 -3.58 -24.66
N ALA A 149 -29.53 -3.55 -24.11
CA ALA A 149 -30.09 -4.59 -23.24
C ALA A 149 -30.73 -5.75 -24.00
N ALA A 150 -30.89 -5.63 -25.33
CA ALA A 150 -31.56 -6.64 -26.16
C ALA A 150 -30.75 -7.95 -26.37
N LEU A 151 -29.54 -8.04 -25.80
CA LEU A 151 -28.70 -9.25 -25.81
C LEU A 151 -28.76 -10.04 -24.49
N ASP A 152 -29.40 -9.50 -23.45
CA ASP A 152 -29.59 -10.16 -22.15
C ASP A 152 -31.09 -10.31 -21.89
N GLU A 153 -31.55 -11.55 -21.71
CA GLU A 153 -32.84 -11.84 -21.08
C GLU A 153 -32.82 -11.30 -19.63
N GLY A 154 -33.16 -10.02 -19.43
CA GLY A 154 -33.61 -9.53 -18.11
C GLY A 154 -33.20 -8.12 -17.66
N ALA A 155 -32.33 -7.37 -18.33
CA ALA A 155 -31.85 -6.08 -17.80
C ALA A 155 -32.59 -4.85 -18.40
N ILE A 156 -33.83 -4.57 -17.97
CA ILE A 156 -34.61 -3.39 -18.37
C ILE A 156 -34.29 -2.19 -17.47
N CYS A 157 -33.03 -1.72 -17.46
CA CYS A 157 -32.65 -0.51 -16.73
C CYS A 157 -32.39 0.61 -17.73
N GLY A 158 -33.24 1.64 -17.74
CA GLY A 158 -33.20 2.79 -18.66
C GLY A 158 -32.64 4.06 -18.02
N GLY A 159 -31.71 3.92 -17.08
CA GLY A 159 -31.19 5.00 -16.25
C GLY A 159 -29.72 5.35 -16.52
N ASP A 160 -29.24 6.42 -15.89
CA ASP A 160 -27.83 6.80 -15.88
C ASP A 160 -27.22 6.46 -14.53
N MET A 161 -25.96 6.02 -14.55
CA MET A 161 -25.20 5.71 -13.34
C MET A 161 -23.83 6.35 -13.42
N LYS A 162 -23.44 7.03 -12.35
CA LYS A 162 -22.09 7.61 -12.19
C LYS A 162 -21.35 6.88 -11.09
N VAL A 163 -20.14 6.42 -11.41
CA VAL A 163 -19.28 5.70 -10.47
C VAL A 163 -17.97 6.44 -10.28
N PHE A 164 -17.49 6.41 -9.04
CA PHE A 164 -16.14 6.83 -8.68
C PHE A 164 -15.31 5.60 -8.35
N ILE A 165 -14.16 5.48 -9.00
CA ILE A 165 -13.13 4.48 -8.73
C ILE A 165 -12.09 5.16 -7.84
N ASP A 166 -11.98 4.71 -6.60
CA ASP A 166 -10.93 5.13 -5.67
C ASP A 166 -9.84 4.05 -5.60
N ILE A 167 -8.57 4.44 -5.56
CA ILE A 167 -7.44 3.50 -5.53
C ILE A 167 -6.85 3.47 -4.13
N LEU A 168 -7.06 2.35 -3.45
CA LEU A 168 -6.55 2.10 -2.11
C LEU A 168 -5.15 1.49 -2.23
N GLN A 169 -4.12 2.30 -1.97
CA GLN A 169 -2.74 1.85 -1.97
C GLN A 169 -2.29 1.42 -0.57
N PRO A 170 -1.43 0.40 -0.47
CA PRO A 170 -0.76 0.07 0.78
C PRO A 170 0.07 1.25 1.27
N LYS A 171 0.27 1.32 2.59
CA LYS A 171 1.17 2.32 3.17
C LYS A 171 2.58 2.12 2.59
N GLU A 172 3.18 3.23 2.16
CA GLU A 172 4.54 3.19 1.64
C GLU A 172 5.55 2.97 2.78
N GLU A 173 6.54 2.13 2.52
CA GLU A 173 7.54 1.74 3.52
C GLU A 173 8.95 1.96 3.00
N VAL A 174 9.82 2.49 3.85
CA VAL A 174 11.26 2.61 3.61
C VAL A 174 11.98 1.58 4.47
N LEU A 175 12.69 0.67 3.81
CA LEU A 175 13.61 -0.28 4.45
C LEU A 175 15.03 0.26 4.36
N ILE A 176 15.64 0.55 5.50
CA ILE A 176 17.01 1.09 5.58
C ILE A 176 17.95 -0.01 6.04
N PHE A 177 18.73 -0.55 5.09
CA PHE A 177 19.80 -1.50 5.39
C PHE A 177 21.08 -0.75 5.77
N GLY A 178 21.47 -0.87 7.03
CA GLY A 178 22.58 -0.16 7.63
C GLY A 178 22.10 0.89 8.63
N ALA A 179 22.55 0.78 9.87
CA ALA A 179 22.22 1.70 10.96
C ALA A 179 23.33 2.74 11.21
N GLY A 180 24.06 3.16 10.16
CA GLY A 180 25.12 4.16 10.26
C GLY A 180 24.63 5.57 10.62
N HIS A 181 25.53 6.56 10.66
CA HIS A 181 25.15 7.96 10.98
C HIS A 181 24.17 8.57 9.98
N ILE A 182 24.33 8.29 8.67
CA ILE A 182 23.43 8.79 7.62
C ILE A 182 22.01 8.24 7.82
N ALA A 183 21.90 6.96 8.21
CA ALA A 183 20.61 6.30 8.40
C ALA A 183 19.73 6.99 9.45
N VAL A 184 20.32 7.57 10.50
CA VAL A 184 19.56 8.30 11.55
C VAL A 184 18.77 9.46 10.94
N TYR A 185 19.43 10.26 10.10
CA TYR A 185 18.79 11.41 9.44
C TYR A 185 17.82 10.98 8.34
N VAL A 186 18.18 9.94 7.57
CA VAL A 186 17.28 9.37 6.54
C VAL A 186 16.01 8.83 7.18
N SER A 187 16.12 8.06 8.27
CA SER A 187 14.98 7.50 9.01
C SER A 187 14.03 8.60 9.49
N ARG A 188 14.58 9.65 10.10
CA ARG A 188 13.81 10.80 10.60
C ARG A 188 13.09 11.55 9.48
N LEU A 189 13.80 11.88 8.41
CA LEU A 189 13.20 12.59 7.26
C LEU A 189 12.17 11.72 6.53
N ALA A 190 12.42 10.41 6.37
CA ALA A 190 11.46 9.47 5.80
C ALA A 190 10.16 9.44 6.63
N LYS A 191 10.29 9.35 7.95
CA LYS A 191 9.14 9.39 8.86
C LYS A 191 8.36 10.70 8.74
N MET A 192 9.07 11.82 8.74
CA MET A 192 8.49 13.16 8.60
C MET A 192 7.67 13.33 7.31
N VAL A 193 8.08 12.67 6.21
CA VAL A 193 7.36 12.76 4.93
C VAL A 193 6.35 11.64 4.70
N GLY A 194 6.02 10.88 5.75
CA GLY A 194 4.88 9.98 5.82
C GLY A 194 5.17 8.49 5.55
N PHE A 195 6.43 8.09 5.43
CA PHE A 195 6.76 6.68 5.25
C PHE A 195 6.64 5.90 6.57
N LYS A 196 6.22 4.63 6.47
CA LYS A 196 6.61 3.64 7.48
C LYS A 196 8.12 3.40 7.36
N VAL A 197 8.85 3.34 8.47
CA VAL A 197 10.30 3.22 8.45
C VAL A 197 10.76 2.01 9.25
N THR A 198 11.52 1.14 8.58
CA THR A 198 12.15 -0.03 9.19
C THR A 198 13.66 0.05 9.02
N VAL A 199 14.41 -0.07 10.12
CA VAL A 199 15.89 0.00 10.11
C VAL A 199 16.47 -1.38 10.40
N ILE A 200 17.40 -1.83 9.56
CA ILE A 200 17.99 -3.17 9.61
C ILE A 200 19.51 -3.08 9.72
N ASP A 201 20.11 -3.65 10.76
CA ASP A 201 21.57 -3.81 10.90
C ASP A 201 21.88 -4.93 11.90
N SER A 202 22.87 -5.79 11.62
CA SER A 202 23.19 -6.89 12.54
C SER A 202 23.83 -6.45 13.86
N ARG A 203 24.23 -5.19 13.97
CA ARG A 203 24.81 -4.61 15.19
C ARG A 203 23.74 -4.02 16.09
N LYS A 204 23.42 -4.70 17.20
CA LYS A 204 22.44 -4.27 18.21
C LYS A 204 22.76 -2.89 18.82
N GLU A 205 24.05 -2.57 18.94
CA GLU A 205 24.50 -1.28 19.46
C GLU A 205 24.23 -0.11 18.48
N PHE A 206 23.98 -0.41 17.20
CA PHE A 206 23.55 0.57 16.21
C PHE A 206 22.04 0.52 15.98
N ALA A 207 21.45 -0.66 15.76
CA ALA A 207 20.02 -0.83 15.52
C ALA A 207 19.25 -0.91 16.84
N ASN A 208 18.92 0.25 17.41
CA ASN A 208 18.11 0.37 18.63
C ASN A 208 17.27 1.66 18.65
N GLN A 209 16.25 1.67 19.51
CA GLN A 209 15.28 2.75 19.62
C GLN A 209 15.90 4.09 20.05
N ASP A 210 16.96 4.07 20.86
CA ASP A 210 17.62 5.31 21.31
C ASP A 210 18.21 6.10 20.13
N ARG A 211 18.74 5.40 19.13
CA ARG A 211 19.28 6.02 17.90
C ARG A 211 18.22 6.29 16.85
N PHE A 212 17.12 5.54 16.86
CA PHE A 212 16.03 5.64 15.88
C PHE A 212 14.66 5.76 16.56
N PRO A 213 14.43 6.83 17.34
CA PRO A 213 13.23 6.94 18.18
C PRO A 213 11.93 7.02 17.38
N GLU A 214 12.01 7.45 16.12
CA GLU A 214 10.88 7.66 15.23
C GLU A 214 10.62 6.47 14.26
N ALA A 215 11.52 5.47 14.23
CA ALA A 215 11.34 4.29 13.38
C ALA A 215 10.16 3.43 13.86
N ASP A 216 9.40 2.88 12.92
CA ASP A 216 8.27 1.99 13.22
C ASP A 216 8.76 0.60 13.66
N GLU A 217 9.87 0.15 13.08
CA GLU A 217 10.44 -1.16 13.36
C GLU A 217 11.98 -1.12 13.26
N ILE A 218 12.65 -1.87 14.13
CA ILE A 218 14.11 -1.96 14.18
C ILE A 218 14.50 -3.43 14.29
N ILE A 219 15.21 -3.93 13.27
CA ILE A 219 15.61 -5.33 13.16
C ILE A 219 17.12 -5.42 13.35
N ALA A 220 17.52 -5.91 14.52
CA ALA A 220 18.92 -6.09 14.86
C ALA A 220 19.46 -7.48 14.43
N GLU A 221 19.32 -7.79 13.14
CA GLU A 221 19.69 -9.08 12.54
C GLU A 221 20.49 -8.90 11.23
N ASP A 222 21.08 -9.99 10.75
CA ASP A 222 21.70 -10.01 9.41
C ASP A 222 20.63 -10.00 8.30
N THR A 223 21.02 -9.47 7.14
CA THR A 223 20.16 -9.26 5.97
C THR A 223 19.29 -10.47 5.62
N GLU A 224 19.88 -11.66 5.48
CA GLU A 224 19.13 -12.88 5.13
C GLU A 224 18.06 -13.22 6.16
N LYS A 225 18.34 -13.03 7.46
CA LYS A 225 17.38 -13.33 8.51
C LYS A 225 16.26 -12.30 8.54
N ALA A 226 16.61 -11.02 8.44
CA ALA A 226 15.64 -9.93 8.39
C ALA A 226 14.67 -10.09 7.20
N LEU A 227 15.19 -10.44 6.02
CA LEU A 227 14.38 -10.62 4.81
C LEU A 227 13.36 -11.76 4.90
N ARG A 228 13.51 -12.74 5.80
CA ARG A 228 12.51 -13.79 6.00
C ARG A 228 11.22 -13.29 6.65
N HIS A 229 11.30 -12.17 7.36
CA HIS A 229 10.16 -11.59 8.07
C HIS A 229 9.61 -10.34 7.36
N LEU A 230 10.27 -9.87 6.30
CA LEU A 230 9.91 -8.66 5.57
C LEU A 230 9.17 -8.99 4.28
N ASN A 231 8.02 -8.34 4.08
CA ASN A 231 7.32 -8.37 2.80
C ASN A 231 7.75 -7.17 1.93
N ILE A 232 8.54 -7.43 0.88
CA ILE A 232 8.93 -6.39 -0.08
C ILE A 232 7.84 -6.24 -1.15
N ALA A 233 6.90 -5.34 -0.87
CA ALA A 233 5.78 -5.02 -1.75
C ALA A 233 6.17 -3.96 -2.82
N PRO A 234 5.34 -3.78 -3.87
CA PRO A 234 5.49 -2.68 -4.83
C PRO A 234 5.38 -1.26 -4.26
N SER A 235 5.08 -1.10 -2.96
CA SER A 235 5.11 0.17 -2.23
C SER A 235 6.39 0.35 -1.39
N THR A 236 7.33 -0.59 -1.47
CA THR A 236 8.57 -0.60 -0.65
C THR A 236 9.71 0.13 -1.35
N TYR A 237 10.40 1.00 -0.62
CA TYR A 237 11.59 1.74 -1.00
C TYR A 237 12.78 1.21 -0.21
N ILE A 238 13.84 0.76 -0.87
CA ILE A 238 15.01 0.17 -0.23
C ILE A 238 16.18 1.15 -0.29
N ILE A 239 16.80 1.38 0.86
CA ILE A 239 17.98 2.23 1.01
C ILE A 239 19.11 1.37 1.56
N VAL A 240 20.19 1.21 0.79
CA VAL A 240 21.39 0.46 1.16
C VAL A 240 22.48 1.45 1.56
N VAL A 241 22.71 1.57 2.87
CA VAL A 241 23.65 2.50 3.52
C VAL A 241 24.51 1.79 4.58
N THR A 242 25.06 0.62 4.23
CA THR A 242 25.78 -0.23 5.17
C THR A 242 27.23 0.25 5.40
N ARG A 243 27.99 -0.51 6.20
CA ARG A 243 29.37 -0.17 6.63
C ARG A 243 30.48 -0.58 5.65
N GLY A 244 30.18 -0.67 4.36
CA GLY A 244 31.19 -0.88 3.31
C GLY A 244 30.77 -1.83 2.19
N HIS A 245 31.55 -1.82 1.12
CA HIS A 245 31.16 -2.36 -0.20
C HIS A 245 30.73 -3.83 -0.18
N LEU A 246 31.37 -4.68 0.64
CA LEU A 246 30.99 -6.10 0.70
C LEU A 246 29.59 -6.30 1.26
N LYS A 247 29.21 -5.51 2.26
CA LYS A 247 27.90 -5.63 2.89
C LYS A 247 26.82 -4.93 2.06
N ASP A 248 27.17 -3.85 1.36
CA ASP A 248 26.29 -3.23 0.36
C ASP A 248 26.00 -4.19 -0.80
N GLU A 249 27.03 -4.91 -1.29
CA GLU A 249 26.88 -5.93 -2.34
C GLU A 249 25.99 -7.10 -1.88
N GLU A 250 26.19 -7.62 -0.66
CA GLU A 250 25.37 -8.69 -0.09
C GLU A 250 23.88 -8.30 0.02
N VAL A 251 23.61 -7.10 0.54
CA VAL A 251 22.24 -6.56 0.61
C VAL A 251 21.68 -6.41 -0.80
N LEU A 252 22.41 -5.77 -1.71
CA LEU A 252 21.92 -5.52 -3.05
C LEU A 252 21.62 -6.84 -3.79
N ALA A 253 22.49 -7.84 -3.69
CA ALA A 253 22.27 -9.17 -4.27
C ALA A 253 20.95 -9.80 -3.78
N SER A 254 20.62 -9.60 -2.52
CA SER A 254 19.42 -10.16 -1.88
C SER A 254 18.12 -9.45 -2.29
N VAL A 255 18.19 -8.16 -2.65
CA VAL A 255 16.99 -7.33 -2.87
C VAL A 255 16.81 -6.83 -4.32
N VAL A 256 17.82 -6.93 -5.18
CA VAL A 256 17.78 -6.39 -6.56
C VAL A 256 16.67 -7.01 -7.42
N ARG A 257 16.27 -8.25 -7.11
CA ARG A 257 15.18 -8.97 -7.80
C ARG A 257 13.81 -8.79 -7.15
N SER A 258 13.73 -8.00 -6.08
CA SER A 258 12.47 -7.76 -5.37
C SER A 258 11.51 -6.88 -6.17
N ASN A 259 10.27 -6.78 -5.69
CA ASN A 259 9.25 -5.92 -6.28
C ASN A 259 9.33 -4.47 -5.78
N ALA A 260 10.38 -4.09 -5.05
CA ALA A 260 10.53 -2.73 -4.53
C ALA A 260 10.41 -1.69 -5.64
N VAL A 261 9.67 -0.61 -5.38
CA VAL A 261 9.52 0.49 -6.35
C VAL A 261 10.82 1.27 -6.54
N TYR A 262 11.70 1.20 -5.55
CA TYR A 262 12.97 1.90 -5.53
C TYR A 262 14.02 1.09 -4.78
N ILE A 263 15.23 1.03 -5.35
CA ILE A 263 16.41 0.49 -4.70
C ILE A 263 17.53 1.49 -4.88
N GLY A 264 17.97 2.09 -3.78
CA GLY A 264 19.06 3.04 -3.75
C GLY A 264 20.26 2.48 -2.99
N MET A 265 21.47 2.69 -3.52
CA MET A 265 22.71 2.27 -2.87
C MET A 265 23.69 3.43 -2.73
N ILE A 266 24.19 3.63 -1.52
CA ILE A 266 25.23 4.61 -1.25
C ILE A 266 26.57 4.17 -1.82
N GLY A 267 27.38 5.13 -2.26
CA GLY A 267 28.73 4.87 -2.74
C GLY A 267 29.14 5.80 -3.85
N SER A 268 30.45 5.86 -4.14
CA SER A 268 30.94 6.64 -5.28
C SER A 268 30.68 5.89 -6.58
N ARG A 269 30.60 6.61 -7.71
CA ARG A 269 30.40 6.01 -9.04
C ARG A 269 31.39 4.86 -9.32
N LYS A 270 32.67 5.04 -8.96
CA LYS A 270 33.71 4.01 -9.12
C LYS A 270 33.43 2.77 -8.28
N LYS A 271 33.01 2.95 -7.02
CA LYS A 271 32.69 1.85 -6.09
C LYS A 271 31.48 1.07 -6.58
N ASN A 272 30.42 1.77 -6.99
CA ASN A 272 29.19 1.16 -7.47
C ASN A 272 29.43 0.36 -8.77
N ALA A 273 30.28 0.86 -9.67
CA ALA A 273 30.66 0.12 -10.87
C ALA A 273 31.35 -1.22 -10.57
N THR A 274 32.20 -1.28 -9.54
CA THR A 274 32.84 -2.54 -9.11
C THR A 274 31.81 -3.53 -8.55
N VAL A 275 30.90 -3.05 -7.70
CA VAL A 275 29.80 -3.88 -7.15
C VAL A 275 28.94 -4.44 -8.29
N PHE A 276 28.55 -3.61 -9.25
CA PHE A 276 27.72 -4.04 -10.38
C PHE A 276 28.43 -5.10 -11.23
N GLN A 277 29.73 -4.94 -11.51
CA GLN A 277 30.52 -5.95 -12.24
C GLN A 277 30.59 -7.29 -11.52
N HIS A 278 30.65 -7.30 -10.19
CA HIS A 278 30.61 -8.55 -9.41
C HIS A 278 29.23 -9.20 -9.48
N LEU A 279 28.16 -8.42 -9.31
CA LEU A 279 26.79 -8.94 -9.39
C LEU A 279 26.44 -9.47 -10.79
N GLU A 280 26.93 -8.84 -11.86
CA GLU A 280 26.79 -9.36 -13.22
C GLU A 280 27.44 -10.73 -13.38
N LYS A 281 28.63 -10.93 -12.81
CA LYS A 281 29.31 -12.24 -12.80
C LYS A 281 28.55 -13.29 -11.98
N GLN A 282 27.75 -12.87 -11.02
CA GLN A 282 26.86 -13.73 -10.22
C GLN A 282 25.49 -13.96 -10.89
N GLY A 283 25.28 -13.47 -12.11
CA GLY A 283 24.07 -13.69 -12.89
C GLY A 283 22.95 -12.69 -12.66
N VAL A 284 23.23 -11.52 -12.06
CA VAL A 284 22.30 -10.39 -12.07
C VAL A 284 22.36 -9.72 -13.44
N SER A 285 21.22 -9.54 -14.08
CA SER A 285 21.14 -8.94 -15.41
C SER A 285 21.38 -7.43 -15.37
N ALA A 286 21.90 -6.89 -16.47
CA ALA A 286 22.05 -5.44 -16.63
C ALA A 286 20.70 -4.68 -16.54
N GLN A 287 19.57 -5.33 -16.85
CA GLN A 287 18.24 -4.73 -16.71
C GLN A 287 17.83 -4.58 -15.23
N GLU A 288 18.14 -5.58 -14.39
CA GLU A 288 17.92 -5.50 -12.94
C GLU A 288 18.79 -4.41 -12.32
N LEU A 289 20.08 -4.34 -12.68
CA LEU A 289 21.01 -3.33 -12.15
C LEU A 289 20.67 -1.90 -12.61
N LYS A 290 20.09 -1.72 -13.80
CA LYS A 290 19.63 -0.40 -14.27
C LYS A 290 18.53 0.21 -13.40
N LYS A 291 17.81 -0.60 -12.62
CA LYS A 291 16.78 -0.11 -11.67
C LYS A 291 17.38 0.45 -10.38
N VAL A 292 18.68 0.23 -10.14
CA VAL A 292 19.35 0.62 -8.90
C VAL A 292 19.88 2.05 -9.02
N HIS A 293 19.47 2.91 -8.09
CA HIS A 293 19.94 4.28 -7.96
C HIS A 293 21.27 4.30 -7.19
N ALA A 294 22.38 4.32 -7.92
CA ALA A 294 23.72 4.27 -7.35
C ALA A 294 24.69 5.19 -8.12
N PRO A 295 25.13 6.34 -7.58
CA PRO A 295 24.91 6.79 -6.20
C PRO A 295 23.44 7.15 -5.92
N ILE A 296 23.01 6.83 -4.71
CA ILE A 296 21.70 7.21 -4.19
C ILE A 296 21.57 8.73 -3.99
N GLY A 297 20.40 9.29 -4.25
CA GLY A 297 20.05 10.69 -4.00
C GLY A 297 20.24 11.62 -5.20
N ILE A 298 19.50 12.74 -5.20
CA ILE A 298 19.65 13.78 -6.22
C ILE A 298 20.96 14.54 -5.99
N ASP A 299 21.71 14.80 -7.07
CA ASP A 299 22.96 15.56 -6.98
C ASP A 299 22.71 17.03 -6.64
N ILE A 300 22.79 17.33 -5.34
CA ILE A 300 22.70 18.69 -4.79
C ILE A 300 24.06 19.17 -4.25
N GLY A 301 25.15 18.44 -4.53
CA GLY A 301 26.47 18.72 -3.96
C GLY A 301 26.60 18.44 -2.45
N ALA A 302 25.79 17.52 -1.91
CA ALA A 302 25.73 17.17 -0.49
C ALA A 302 27.09 16.67 0.05
N ARG A 303 27.44 17.10 1.27
CA ARG A 303 28.69 16.76 1.97
C ARG A 303 28.48 16.25 3.38
N THR A 304 27.48 16.76 4.08
CA THR A 304 27.15 16.32 5.45
C THR A 304 26.14 15.17 5.44
N PRO A 305 26.09 14.33 6.49
CA PRO A 305 25.06 13.29 6.61
C PRO A 305 23.62 13.83 6.48
N GLU A 306 23.36 15.02 6.98
CA GLU A 306 22.08 15.72 6.90
C GLU A 306 21.74 16.10 5.46
N GLU A 307 22.68 16.70 4.73
CA GLU A 307 22.49 17.06 3.32
C GLU A 307 22.32 15.81 2.44
N ILE A 308 23.08 14.75 2.72
CA ILE A 308 22.94 13.46 2.03
C ILE A 308 21.56 12.88 2.29
N ALA A 309 21.06 12.94 3.53
CA ALA A 309 19.72 12.46 3.84
C ALA A 309 18.64 13.26 3.10
N VAL A 310 18.77 14.59 3.01
CA VAL A 310 17.86 15.43 2.20
C VAL A 310 17.91 15.03 0.73
N SER A 311 19.11 14.82 0.18
CA SER A 311 19.31 14.36 -1.20
C SER A 311 18.62 13.02 -1.50
N ILE A 312 18.76 12.05 -0.59
CA ILE A 312 18.13 10.72 -0.69
C ILE A 312 16.61 10.84 -0.64
N ILE A 313 16.08 11.54 0.37
CA ILE A 313 14.63 11.68 0.55
C ILE A 313 14.02 12.50 -0.59
N ALA A 314 14.72 13.49 -1.14
CA ALA A 314 14.28 14.21 -2.33
C ALA A 314 14.16 13.29 -3.55
N GLU A 315 15.10 12.36 -3.76
CA GLU A 315 15.00 11.36 -4.84
C GLU A 315 13.82 10.41 -4.62
N ILE A 316 13.66 9.90 -3.41
CA ILE A 316 12.55 9.00 -3.04
C ILE A 316 11.20 9.70 -3.24
N ILE A 317 11.07 10.97 -2.84
CA ILE A 317 9.86 11.76 -3.08
C ILE A 317 9.64 11.95 -4.58
N GLN A 318 10.70 12.21 -5.35
CA GLN A 318 10.59 12.33 -6.80
C GLN A 318 10.05 11.02 -7.42
N VAL A 319 10.55 9.87 -7.01
CA VAL A 319 10.08 8.55 -7.47
C VAL A 319 8.62 8.33 -7.06
N ARG A 320 8.28 8.61 -5.80
CA ARG A 320 6.91 8.58 -5.28
C ARG A 320 5.94 9.40 -6.12
N ARG A 321 6.35 10.59 -6.57
CA ARG A 321 5.52 11.46 -7.44
C ARG A 321 5.58 11.07 -8.91
N LYS A 322 6.69 10.53 -9.42
CA LYS A 322 6.79 10.02 -10.79
C LYS A 322 5.94 8.77 -11.01
N LYS A 323 5.75 7.93 -9.98
CA LYS A 323 4.70 6.91 -9.98
C LYS A 323 3.32 7.51 -10.30
N VAL A 324 3.06 8.73 -9.85
CA VAL A 324 1.80 9.47 -10.13
C VAL A 324 1.83 10.17 -11.51
N ILE A 325 3.00 10.56 -12.04
CA ILE A 325 3.13 11.42 -13.25
C ILE A 325 3.42 10.64 -14.54
N LEU A 326 4.20 9.56 -14.52
CA LEU A 326 4.49 8.75 -15.73
C LEU A 326 3.25 8.05 -16.32
N GLU A 327 2.15 8.06 -15.56
CA GLU A 327 0.81 7.60 -15.96
C GLU A 327 -0.16 8.79 -16.16
N GLY A 328 0.37 10.00 -16.35
CA GLY A 328 -0.38 11.25 -16.52
C GLY A 328 -0.09 12.05 -17.78
N GLU A 329 0.86 11.61 -18.61
CA GLU A 329 1.16 12.23 -19.90
C GLU A 329 1.17 11.17 -21.02
N ARG A 330 0.02 10.53 -21.29
CA ARG A 330 -0.33 9.98 -22.61
C ARG A 330 -1.83 9.99 -22.80
#